data_AF-A0A9P5VLJ2-F1
#
_entry.id   AF-A0A9P5VLJ2-F1
#
_cell.length_a   1.000
_cell.length_b   1.000
_cell.length_c   1.000
_cell.angle_alpha   90.00
_cell.angle_beta   90.00
_cell.angle_gamma   90.00
#
_symmetry.space_group_name_H-M   'P 1'
#
loop_
_entity.id
_entity.type
_entity.pdbx_description
1 polymer ?
#
loop_
_entity_poly.entity_id
_entity_poly.type
_entity_poly.pdbx_seq_one_letter_code
_entity_poly.pdbx_strand_id
1 'polypeptide(L)'
;MNRNGGLPLHAGNGRTSGYPSVLGNLTRLKPKRLALLVGMAFLALLTLNRLFSSSESNRVQVERAEQAAKSEAEREATVQKFLQTRKSAFSFSDFTEEGLVLPENEHLLPATAILLGWKRLDGLRLIVNYLARYPYIKQIIVWNNNLEVRLTNDDFQFDSQYGTPPELLINNSGENLHDLAKYMSCSLAKYEHCYFQDDDWLNTHMDSLYSNFLNSPSLIHTSTLPMINIEHRRWSFTNEDIKMHSGFSWMGTGSFLPRNKAQRLLEQAASGNLAKDRTRVVDMYFSIWTNQYPYQLINGLTPLDQKNGWSTEGVSDHWAIVFRNMLDAASRLHDALKANSEISEKDYFPRDEEVPLVKDRHARSPCHNDKCLFKTSIDPFPDPKEVVFNNDLQNIDEQNSKFYALDFPSNEFWNKFSFIHAVDHDPITCWNSYKNPQAGDSFGLQMVTATPLRRLTVISSQSLSYLDGSFSVMVSDHRGEQWVTCKHTARFPSHSMQLDISCPTSTTLPKGIHNVKIQFNTNLDKPIEVCGMDVDGMQV
;
A
#
# COMPACT_ATOMS: atom_id res chain seq x y z
N MET A 1 -5.52 49.53 0.10
CA MET A 1 -6.47 50.66 0.04
C MET A 1 -7.64 50.26 -0.84
N ASN A 2 -8.86 50.25 -0.28
CA ASN A 2 -10.21 50.48 -0.84
C ASN A 2 -10.50 50.08 -2.31
N ARG A 3 -11.65 49.52 -2.70
CA ARG A 3 -12.96 49.29 -2.05
C ARG A 3 -13.83 48.43 -2.99
N ASN A 4 -14.63 47.55 -2.39
CA ASN A 4 -16.06 47.23 -2.60
C ASN A 4 -16.82 47.60 -3.89
N GLY A 5 -17.72 46.67 -4.26
CA GLY A 5 -19.04 46.88 -4.88
C GLY A 5 -19.35 45.78 -5.90
N GLY A 6 -20.38 44.93 -5.80
CA GLY A 6 -21.73 45.11 -5.25
C GLY A 6 -22.75 45.02 -6.41
N LEU A 7 -23.64 44.02 -6.36
CA LEU A 7 -24.73 43.62 -7.28
C LEU A 7 -25.55 44.75 -7.94
N PRO A 8 -26.35 44.43 -8.99
CA PRO A 8 -27.81 44.34 -8.71
C PRO A 8 -28.62 43.28 -9.50
N LEU A 9 -29.80 43.00 -8.94
CA LEU A 9 -30.97 42.26 -9.44
C LEU A 9 -31.91 43.15 -10.29
N HIS A 10 -32.62 42.56 -11.25
CA HIS A 10 -34.02 42.85 -11.68
C HIS A 10 -34.45 41.72 -12.66
N ALA A 11 -35.52 40.93 -12.50
CA ALA A 11 -36.98 41.16 -12.34
C ALA A 11 -37.76 41.10 -13.68
N GLY A 12 -38.85 40.30 -13.73
CA GLY A 12 -40.00 40.62 -14.60
C GLY A 12 -40.86 39.48 -15.18
N ASN A 13 -42.10 39.37 -14.66
CA ASN A 13 -43.39 38.99 -15.29
C ASN A 13 -43.70 37.52 -15.65
N GLY A 14 -44.92 36.96 -15.45
CA GLY A 14 -46.21 37.46 -14.95
C GLY A 14 -47.42 36.80 -15.69
N ARG A 15 -48.51 36.45 -14.95
CA ARG A 15 -49.96 36.23 -15.30
C ARG A 15 -50.52 35.02 -14.51
N THR A 16 -51.53 35.02 -13.63
CA THR A 16 -52.87 35.65 -13.38
C THR A 16 -54.08 35.00 -14.07
N SER A 17 -54.91 34.29 -13.29
CA SER A 17 -56.40 34.21 -13.32
C SER A 17 -56.85 33.27 -12.17
N GLY A 18 -57.89 33.43 -11.35
CA GLY A 18 -59.00 34.38 -11.22
C GLY A 18 -60.28 33.64 -10.73
N TYR A 19 -60.59 33.71 -9.42
CA TYR A 19 -61.88 33.57 -8.68
C TYR A 19 -62.83 32.35 -8.93
N PRO A 20 -63.83 32.01 -8.05
CA PRO A 20 -64.40 32.79 -6.94
C PRO A 20 -64.58 32.07 -5.58
N SER A 21 -64.74 32.90 -4.54
CA SER A 21 -65.20 32.59 -3.20
C SER A 21 -66.74 32.48 -3.13
N VAL A 22 -67.26 31.39 -2.55
CA VAL A 22 -68.61 31.32 -1.98
C VAL A 22 -68.53 30.75 -0.56
N LEU A 23 -68.80 31.62 0.41
CA LEU A 23 -69.07 31.31 1.81
C LEU A 23 -70.52 30.82 1.94
N GLY A 24 -70.78 29.77 2.71
CA GLY A 24 -72.14 29.45 3.13
C GLY A 24 -72.36 28.09 3.80
N ASN A 25 -72.19 28.06 5.12
CA ASN A 25 -72.91 27.20 6.07
C ASN A 25 -72.84 25.66 5.92
N LEU A 26 -71.93 25.04 6.69
CA LEU A 26 -72.18 23.70 7.24
C LEU A 26 -71.89 23.68 8.74
N THR A 27 -72.98 23.38 9.44
CA THR A 27 -73.19 23.39 10.87
C THR A 27 -72.49 22.21 11.56
N ARG A 28 -71.80 22.54 12.65
CA ARG A 28 -71.38 21.69 13.80
C ARG A 28 -71.59 20.17 13.65
N LEU A 29 -70.65 19.49 13.01
CA LEU A 29 -70.33 18.10 13.34
C LEU A 29 -69.47 18.10 14.61
N LYS A 30 -69.92 17.39 15.66
CA LYS A 30 -69.22 17.35 16.95
C LYS A 30 -67.78 16.81 16.77
N PRO A 31 -66.77 17.47 17.36
CA PRO A 31 -65.34 17.21 17.09
C PRO A 31 -64.90 15.76 17.37
N LYS A 32 -65.65 15.00 18.18
CA LYS A 32 -65.31 13.61 18.53
C LYS A 32 -65.52 12.59 17.40
N ARG A 33 -66.39 12.83 16.41
CA ARG A 33 -66.61 11.88 15.30
C ARG A 33 -65.68 12.11 14.10
N LEU A 34 -65.27 13.36 13.86
CA LEU A 34 -64.27 13.70 12.84
C LEU A 34 -62.88 13.19 13.26
N ALA A 35 -62.53 13.31 14.55
CA ALA A 35 -61.28 12.78 15.09
C ALA A 35 -61.17 11.26 14.97
N LEU A 36 -62.29 10.52 15.09
CA LEU A 36 -62.29 9.06 14.98
C LEU A 36 -62.09 8.58 13.53
N LEU A 37 -62.72 9.26 12.56
CA LEU A 37 -62.58 8.94 11.13
C LEU A 37 -61.20 9.30 10.58
N VAL A 38 -60.64 10.45 10.99
CA VAL A 38 -59.26 10.83 10.66
C VAL A 38 -58.26 9.88 11.33
N GLY A 39 -58.52 9.46 12.57
CA GLY A 39 -57.70 8.50 13.30
C GLY A 39 -57.66 7.11 12.65
N MET A 40 -58.80 6.59 12.18
CA MET A 40 -58.84 5.27 11.50
C MET A 40 -58.19 5.30 10.10
N ALA A 41 -58.32 6.41 9.37
CA ALA A 41 -57.61 6.59 8.09
C ALA A 41 -56.09 6.68 8.29
N PHE A 42 -55.63 7.33 9.36
CA PHE A 42 -54.21 7.39 9.74
C PHE A 42 -53.67 6.01 10.15
N LEU A 43 -54.45 5.22 10.91
CA LEU A 43 -54.04 3.88 11.33
C LEU A 43 -53.93 2.92 10.14
N ALA A 44 -54.84 3.01 9.17
CA ALA A 44 -54.81 2.20 7.94
C ALA A 44 -53.63 2.60 7.01
N LEU A 45 -53.30 3.90 6.92
CA LEU A 45 -52.10 4.34 6.19
C LEU A 45 -50.80 3.90 6.88
N LEU A 46 -50.76 3.88 8.22
CA LEU A 46 -49.60 3.43 8.99
C LEU A 46 -49.37 1.91 8.90
N THR A 47 -50.43 1.11 8.82
CA THR A 47 -50.32 -0.34 8.65
C THR A 47 -49.93 -0.73 7.21
N LEU A 48 -50.46 -0.02 6.20
CA LEU A 48 -50.04 -0.21 4.81
C LEU A 48 -48.58 0.24 4.59
N ASN A 49 -48.14 1.39 5.13
CA ASN A 49 -46.73 1.80 5.06
C ASN A 49 -45.79 0.83 5.78
N ARG A 50 -46.20 0.17 6.88
CA ARG A 50 -45.40 -0.86 7.55
C ARG A 50 -45.27 -2.15 6.74
N LEU A 51 -46.29 -2.55 5.98
CA LEU A 51 -46.26 -3.73 5.11
C LEU A 51 -45.43 -3.50 3.85
N PHE A 52 -45.47 -2.30 3.27
CA PHE A 52 -44.61 -1.95 2.13
C PHE A 52 -43.15 -1.75 2.57
N SER A 53 -42.91 -1.07 3.71
CA SER A 53 -41.56 -0.84 4.28
C SER A 53 -40.85 -2.13 4.70
N SER A 54 -41.57 -3.14 5.22
CA SER A 54 -40.95 -4.43 5.57
C SER A 54 -40.58 -5.26 4.33
N SER A 55 -41.39 -5.19 3.26
CA SER A 55 -41.09 -5.87 1.99
C SER A 55 -39.90 -5.25 1.26
N GLU A 56 -39.77 -3.92 1.30
CA GLU A 56 -38.70 -3.17 0.66
C GLU A 56 -37.40 -3.25 1.47
N SER A 57 -37.48 -3.24 2.81
CA SER A 57 -36.34 -3.54 3.69
C SER A 57 -35.81 -4.97 3.48
N ASN A 58 -36.70 -5.96 3.37
CA ASN A 58 -36.28 -7.34 3.13
C ASN A 58 -35.66 -7.49 1.74
N ARG A 59 -36.21 -6.82 0.72
CA ARG A 59 -35.65 -6.84 -0.64
C ARG A 59 -34.26 -6.20 -0.70
N VAL A 60 -34.07 -5.05 -0.06
CA VAL A 60 -32.74 -4.38 0.01
C VAL A 60 -31.74 -5.21 0.80
N GLN A 61 -32.17 -5.94 1.85
CA GLN A 61 -31.29 -6.85 2.58
C GLN A 61 -30.91 -8.08 1.76
N VAL A 62 -31.84 -8.65 1.00
CA VAL A 62 -31.57 -9.77 0.08
C VAL A 62 -30.64 -9.34 -1.06
N GLU A 63 -30.90 -8.21 -1.71
CA GLU A 63 -30.03 -7.68 -2.77
C GLU A 63 -28.60 -7.37 -2.25
N ARG A 64 -28.46 -6.84 -1.03
CA ARG A 64 -27.16 -6.64 -0.39
C ARG A 64 -26.46 -7.97 -0.05
N ALA A 65 -27.20 -8.96 0.43
CA ALA A 65 -26.65 -10.28 0.75
C ALA A 65 -26.19 -11.01 -0.53
N GLU A 66 -26.96 -10.94 -1.61
CA GLU A 66 -26.59 -11.48 -2.92
C GLU A 66 -25.36 -10.78 -3.50
N GLN A 67 -25.28 -9.45 -3.40
CA GLN A 67 -24.11 -8.69 -3.86
C GLN A 67 -22.85 -9.00 -3.03
N ALA A 68 -22.99 -9.17 -1.71
CA ALA A 68 -21.90 -9.58 -0.83
C ALA A 68 -21.42 -11.01 -1.15
N ALA A 69 -22.35 -11.95 -1.36
CA ALA A 69 -22.03 -13.33 -1.73
C ALA A 69 -21.33 -13.42 -3.09
N LYS A 70 -21.79 -12.63 -4.07
CA LYS A 70 -21.15 -12.54 -5.39
C LYS A 70 -19.72 -12.00 -5.27
N SER A 71 -19.53 -10.95 -4.49
CA SER A 71 -18.20 -10.38 -4.23
C SER A 71 -17.27 -11.36 -3.52
N GLU A 72 -17.79 -12.19 -2.62
CA GLU A 72 -17.04 -13.23 -1.92
C GLU A 72 -16.60 -14.36 -2.87
N ALA A 73 -17.49 -14.84 -3.74
CA ALA A 73 -17.15 -15.85 -4.74
C ALA A 73 -16.11 -15.37 -5.76
N GLU A 74 -16.22 -14.10 -6.21
CA GLU A 74 -15.22 -13.48 -7.10
C GLU A 74 -13.84 -13.36 -6.42
N ARG A 75 -13.82 -13.01 -5.13
CA ARG A 75 -12.61 -12.94 -4.31
C ARG A 75 -11.97 -14.32 -4.16
N GLU A 76 -12.75 -15.36 -3.83
CA GLU A 76 -12.25 -16.72 -3.73
C GLU A 76 -11.70 -17.25 -5.05
N ALA A 77 -12.40 -17.01 -6.17
CA ALA A 77 -11.92 -17.39 -7.49
C ALA A 77 -10.59 -16.71 -7.85
N THR A 78 -10.45 -15.43 -7.49
CA THR A 78 -9.22 -14.66 -7.69
C THR A 78 -8.06 -15.23 -6.86
N VAL A 79 -8.31 -15.52 -5.59
CA VAL A 79 -7.31 -16.16 -4.71
C VAL A 79 -6.89 -17.52 -5.26
N GLN A 80 -7.84 -18.37 -5.66
CA GLN A 80 -7.52 -19.68 -6.25
C GLN A 80 -6.71 -19.56 -7.54
N LYS A 81 -7.01 -18.59 -8.40
CA LYS A 81 -6.21 -18.30 -9.59
C LYS A 81 -4.77 -17.96 -9.21
N PHE A 82 -4.55 -17.12 -8.20
CA PHE A 82 -3.19 -16.83 -7.72
C PHE A 82 -2.51 -18.07 -7.14
N LEU A 83 -3.20 -18.87 -6.35
CA LEU A 83 -2.66 -20.12 -5.83
C LEU A 83 -2.29 -21.13 -6.95
N GLN A 84 -2.91 -21.07 -8.12
CA GLN A 84 -2.55 -21.97 -9.23
C GLN A 84 -1.40 -21.43 -10.09
N THR A 85 -1.29 -20.10 -10.20
CA THR A 85 -0.41 -19.45 -11.19
C THR A 85 0.87 -18.87 -10.58
N ARG A 86 0.86 -18.49 -9.30
CA ARG A 86 2.03 -17.90 -8.62
C ARG A 86 3.00 -18.98 -8.18
N LYS A 87 4.24 -18.83 -8.60
CA LYS A 87 5.40 -19.62 -8.16
C LYS A 87 6.58 -18.67 -8.02
N SER A 88 7.43 -18.91 -7.03
CA SER A 88 8.63 -18.09 -6.87
C SER A 88 9.55 -18.24 -8.08
N ALA A 89 10.13 -17.12 -8.51
CA ALA A 89 11.18 -17.06 -9.50
C ALA A 89 12.56 -17.46 -8.93
N PHE A 90 12.68 -17.52 -7.60
CA PHE A 90 13.86 -18.00 -6.90
C PHE A 90 13.83 -19.53 -6.75
N SER A 91 15.00 -20.17 -6.79
CA SER A 91 15.08 -21.64 -6.65
C SER A 91 15.18 -22.06 -5.18
N PHE A 92 14.50 -23.15 -4.83
CA PHE A 92 14.67 -23.79 -3.51
C PHE A 92 16.10 -24.27 -3.24
N SER A 93 16.85 -24.63 -4.29
CA SER A 93 18.26 -25.02 -4.16
C SER A 93 19.15 -23.88 -3.67
N ASP A 94 18.81 -22.64 -4.00
CA ASP A 94 19.63 -21.47 -3.65
C ASP A 94 19.53 -21.14 -2.16
N PHE A 95 18.47 -21.63 -1.51
CA PHE A 95 18.18 -21.40 -0.10
C PHE A 95 18.40 -22.65 0.78
N THR A 96 19.26 -23.58 0.36
CA THR A 96 19.84 -24.60 1.24
C THR A 96 21.08 -24.05 1.94
N GLU A 97 21.60 -24.77 2.94
CA GLU A 97 22.86 -24.39 3.60
C GLU A 97 24.00 -24.33 2.57
N GLU A 98 24.04 -25.26 1.62
CA GLU A 98 25.01 -25.29 0.52
C GLU A 98 24.75 -24.21 -0.51
N GLY A 99 23.48 -23.90 -0.82
CA GLY A 99 23.11 -22.88 -1.80
C GLY A 99 23.47 -21.46 -1.37
N LEU A 100 23.26 -21.13 -0.08
CA LEU A 100 23.50 -19.79 0.46
C LEU A 100 24.98 -19.44 0.61
N VAL A 101 25.88 -20.44 0.64
CA VAL A 101 27.33 -20.21 0.69
C VAL A 101 27.96 -20.05 -0.71
N LEU A 102 27.19 -20.23 -1.78
CA LEU A 102 27.68 -20.04 -3.15
C LEU A 102 27.90 -18.53 -3.42
N PRO A 103 29.03 -18.12 -4.03
CA PRO A 103 29.31 -16.71 -4.33
C PRO A 103 28.21 -16.02 -5.15
N GLU A 104 27.56 -16.73 -6.05
CA GLU A 104 26.45 -16.21 -6.85
C GLU A 104 25.20 -15.88 -6.04
N ASN A 105 25.04 -16.48 -4.87
CA ASN A 105 23.88 -16.38 -3.99
C ASN A 105 24.17 -15.56 -2.72
N GLU A 106 25.36 -14.95 -2.60
CA GLU A 106 25.76 -14.18 -1.41
C GLU A 106 24.78 -13.05 -1.02
N HIS A 107 24.04 -12.56 -2.02
CA HIS A 107 23.05 -11.49 -1.89
C HIS A 107 21.66 -12.00 -1.45
N LEU A 108 21.43 -13.31 -1.44
CA LEU A 108 20.15 -13.90 -1.05
C LEU A 108 20.06 -13.99 0.47
N LEU A 109 18.97 -13.47 1.01
CA LEU A 109 18.76 -13.34 2.45
C LEU A 109 17.56 -14.18 2.89
N PRO A 110 17.75 -15.28 3.64
CA PRO A 110 16.63 -16.02 4.21
C PRO A 110 15.90 -15.18 5.25
N ALA A 111 14.59 -15.39 5.37
CA ALA A 111 13.71 -14.64 6.25
C ALA A 111 12.78 -15.56 7.07
N THR A 112 12.36 -15.04 8.23
CA THR A 112 11.28 -15.61 9.04
C THR A 112 9.99 -14.85 8.75
N ALA A 113 8.94 -15.54 8.30
CA ALA A 113 7.61 -14.95 8.24
C ALA A 113 6.95 -14.93 9.64
N ILE A 114 6.35 -13.81 10.00
CA ILE A 114 5.59 -13.63 11.25
C ILE A 114 4.14 -13.36 10.88
N LEU A 115 3.25 -14.23 11.34
CA LEU A 115 1.82 -14.15 11.09
C LEU A 115 1.07 -14.02 12.40
N LEU A 116 0.19 -13.02 12.49
CA LEU A 116 -0.75 -12.92 13.60
C LEU A 116 -2.02 -13.68 13.27
N GLY A 117 -2.37 -14.65 14.12
CA GLY A 117 -3.66 -15.31 14.08
C GLY A 117 -4.58 -14.79 15.17
N TRP A 118 -5.84 -14.50 14.84
CA TRP A 118 -6.88 -14.30 15.85
C TRP A 118 -8.17 -15.04 15.49
N LYS A 119 -9.09 -14.39 14.78
CA LYS A 119 -10.43 -14.95 14.52
C LYS A 119 -10.57 -15.61 13.14
N ARG A 120 -9.58 -15.46 12.25
CA ARG A 120 -9.68 -15.84 10.83
C ARG A 120 -8.74 -16.99 10.47
N LEU A 121 -9.01 -18.16 11.04
CA LEU A 121 -8.12 -19.32 10.88
C LEU A 121 -7.96 -19.75 9.41
N ASP A 122 -8.99 -19.64 8.58
CA ASP A 122 -8.90 -20.03 7.17
C ASP A 122 -7.99 -19.11 6.36
N GLY A 123 -8.04 -17.79 6.63
CA GLY A 123 -7.10 -16.82 6.05
C GLY A 123 -5.67 -17.13 6.47
N LEU A 124 -5.45 -17.40 7.75
CA LEU A 124 -4.14 -17.78 8.29
C LEU A 124 -3.59 -19.06 7.66
N ARG A 125 -4.41 -20.12 7.54
CA ARG A 125 -4.03 -21.38 6.87
C ARG A 125 -3.64 -21.16 5.41
N LEU A 126 -4.42 -20.34 4.70
CA LEU A 126 -4.14 -19.99 3.32
C LEU A 126 -2.79 -19.28 3.18
N ILE A 127 -2.52 -18.28 4.03
CA ILE A 127 -1.28 -17.52 4.01
C ILE A 127 -0.08 -18.42 4.32
N VAL A 128 -0.16 -19.29 5.33
CA VAL A 128 0.93 -20.24 5.66
C VAL A 128 1.26 -21.13 4.47
N ASN A 129 0.24 -21.70 3.80
CA ASN A 129 0.45 -22.52 2.61
C ASN A 129 1.03 -21.70 1.43
N TYR A 130 0.58 -20.45 1.28
CA TYR A 130 1.05 -19.57 0.22
C TYR A 130 2.53 -19.19 0.41
N LEU A 131 2.92 -18.80 1.62
CA LEU A 131 4.30 -18.38 1.92
C LEU A 131 5.31 -19.52 1.80
N ALA A 132 4.90 -20.77 2.05
CA ALA A 132 5.75 -21.94 1.88
C ALA A 132 6.23 -22.17 0.43
N ARG A 133 5.66 -21.47 -0.55
CA ARG A 133 6.03 -21.55 -1.97
C ARG A 133 7.22 -20.67 -2.33
N TYR A 134 7.69 -19.87 -1.39
CA TYR A 134 8.76 -18.90 -1.57
C TYR A 134 10.00 -19.37 -0.81
N PRO A 135 11.08 -19.73 -1.50
CA PRO A 135 12.20 -20.44 -0.88
C PRO A 135 13.00 -19.60 0.13
N TYR A 136 12.91 -18.28 0.05
CA TYR A 136 13.49 -17.36 1.03
C TYR A 136 12.73 -17.31 2.36
N ILE A 137 11.47 -17.78 2.42
CA ILE A 137 10.76 -17.99 3.68
C ILE A 137 11.20 -19.33 4.26
N LYS A 138 12.09 -19.30 5.24
CA LYS A 138 12.70 -20.51 5.82
C LYS A 138 12.11 -20.90 7.17
N GLN A 139 11.42 -19.99 7.82
CA GLN A 139 10.71 -20.19 9.07
C GLN A 139 9.41 -19.39 9.03
N ILE A 140 8.34 -19.94 9.60
CA ILE A 140 7.06 -19.26 9.80
C ILE A 140 6.75 -19.34 11.29
N ILE A 141 6.58 -18.19 11.94
CA ILE A 141 6.08 -18.08 13.31
C ILE A 141 4.63 -17.62 13.24
N VAL A 142 3.72 -18.49 13.67
CA VAL A 142 2.31 -18.15 13.87
C VAL A 142 2.09 -17.78 15.33
N TRP A 143 1.77 -16.52 15.58
CA TRP A 143 1.36 -16.07 16.90
C TRP A 143 -0.16 -16.07 17.01
N ASN A 144 -0.69 -17.03 17.76
CA ASN A 144 -2.12 -17.13 17.99
C ASN A 144 -2.55 -16.29 19.20
N ASN A 145 -3.27 -15.21 18.93
CA ASN A 145 -3.90 -14.32 19.90
C ASN A 145 -5.29 -14.79 20.36
N ASN A 146 -5.79 -15.91 19.84
CA ASN A 146 -7.10 -16.45 20.21
C ASN A 146 -6.99 -17.38 21.42
N LEU A 147 -7.65 -17.00 22.53
CA LEU A 147 -7.66 -17.78 23.77
C LEU A 147 -8.62 -18.98 23.74
N GLU A 148 -9.56 -18.98 22.80
CA GLU A 148 -10.60 -20.01 22.68
C GLU A 148 -10.15 -21.16 21.79
N VAL A 149 -9.14 -20.93 20.95
CA VAL A 149 -8.63 -21.91 19.97
C VAL A 149 -7.17 -22.14 20.24
N ARG A 150 -6.75 -23.41 20.30
CA ARG A 150 -5.34 -23.77 20.39
C ARG A 150 -4.89 -24.38 19.07
N LEU A 151 -3.95 -23.73 18.40
CA LEU A 151 -3.40 -24.18 17.12
C LEU A 151 -2.27 -25.19 17.32
N THR A 152 -2.14 -26.10 16.37
CA THR A 152 -1.13 -27.15 16.27
C THR A 152 -0.57 -27.22 14.86
N ASN A 153 0.55 -27.94 14.65
CA ASN A 153 1.13 -28.07 13.31
C ASN A 153 0.16 -28.77 12.34
N ASP A 154 -0.71 -29.65 12.84
CA ASP A 154 -1.70 -30.37 12.02
C ASP A 154 -2.76 -29.44 11.41
N ASP A 155 -2.93 -28.23 11.97
CA ASP A 155 -3.79 -27.19 11.41
C ASP A 155 -3.25 -26.61 10.09
N PHE A 156 -1.97 -26.83 9.80
CA PHE A 156 -1.26 -26.24 8.68
C PHE A 156 -0.65 -27.31 7.80
N GLN A 157 -1.26 -27.52 6.63
CA GLN A 157 -0.77 -28.49 5.66
C GLN A 157 0.09 -27.79 4.61
N PHE A 158 1.35 -28.24 4.50
CA PHE A 158 2.23 -27.85 3.43
C PHE A 158 2.05 -28.75 2.23
N ASP A 159 2.09 -28.13 1.06
CA ASP A 159 2.04 -28.87 -0.18
C ASP A 159 3.45 -29.33 -0.57
N SER A 160 3.65 -30.65 -0.56
CA SER A 160 4.93 -31.31 -0.85
C SER A 160 5.51 -31.01 -2.24
N GLN A 161 4.72 -30.43 -3.16
CA GLN A 161 5.22 -30.09 -4.49
C GLN A 161 6.20 -28.90 -4.52
N TYR A 162 6.24 -28.09 -3.45
CA TYR A 162 7.04 -26.87 -3.39
C TYR A 162 8.35 -27.03 -2.61
N GLY A 163 8.95 -28.22 -2.63
CA GLY A 163 10.23 -28.46 -1.96
C GLY A 163 10.11 -28.65 -0.45
N THR A 164 11.21 -28.45 0.28
CA THR A 164 11.23 -28.61 1.74
C THR A 164 10.42 -27.49 2.40
N PRO A 165 9.40 -27.82 3.21
CA PRO A 165 8.59 -26.81 3.86
C PRO A 165 9.41 -25.99 4.87
N PRO A 166 9.03 -24.73 5.13
CA PRO A 166 9.65 -23.93 6.17
C PRO A 166 9.42 -24.54 7.56
N GLU A 167 10.30 -24.21 8.49
CA GLU A 167 10.09 -24.53 9.91
C GLU A 167 8.85 -23.78 10.41
N LEU A 168 7.84 -24.51 10.91
CA LEU A 168 6.63 -23.93 11.47
C LEU A 168 6.70 -23.91 13.00
N LEU A 169 6.63 -22.72 13.58
CA LEU A 169 6.53 -22.51 15.02
C LEU A 169 5.19 -21.86 15.36
N ILE A 170 4.46 -22.45 16.30
CA ILE A 170 3.16 -21.94 16.72
C ILE A 170 3.27 -21.52 18.19
N ASN A 171 3.03 -20.24 18.44
CA ASN A 171 2.89 -19.73 19.80
C ASN A 171 1.42 -19.47 20.14
N ASN A 172 0.86 -20.27 21.04
CA ASN A 172 -0.48 -20.07 21.58
C ASN A 172 -0.40 -19.15 22.81
N SER A 173 -0.71 -17.88 22.61
CA SER A 173 -0.59 -16.86 23.65
C SER A 173 -1.66 -17.01 24.73
N GLY A 174 -1.31 -16.71 25.98
CA GLY A 174 -2.25 -16.65 27.12
C GLY A 174 -3.05 -15.35 27.19
N GLU A 175 -2.72 -14.35 26.36
CA GLU A 175 -3.50 -13.12 26.18
C GLU A 175 -3.41 -12.61 24.73
N ASN A 176 -4.32 -11.73 24.31
CA ASN A 176 -4.22 -11.05 23.02
C ASN A 176 -3.19 -9.90 23.13
N LEU A 177 -2.02 -10.08 22.52
CA LEU A 177 -0.96 -9.06 22.47
C LEU A 177 -1.07 -8.11 21.27
N HIS A 178 -2.05 -8.33 20.38
CA HIS A 178 -2.26 -7.52 19.18
C HIS A 178 -0.95 -7.37 18.38
N ASP A 179 -0.59 -6.15 17.98
CA ASP A 179 0.57 -5.88 17.13
C ASP A 179 1.91 -6.16 17.80
N LEU A 180 2.00 -6.08 19.14
CA LEU A 180 3.25 -6.34 19.88
C LEU A 180 3.81 -7.73 19.57
N ALA A 181 2.93 -8.70 19.35
CA ALA A 181 3.30 -10.06 19.01
C ALA A 181 4.18 -10.16 17.74
N LYS A 182 3.96 -9.29 16.74
CA LYS A 182 4.77 -9.25 15.50
C LYS A 182 6.25 -9.02 15.86
N TYR A 183 6.49 -7.99 16.65
CA TYR A 183 7.83 -7.52 16.98
C TYR A 183 8.52 -8.42 18.00
N MET A 184 7.78 -8.97 18.97
CA MET A 184 8.32 -9.99 19.88
C MET A 184 8.72 -11.27 19.15
N SER A 185 7.93 -11.71 18.17
CA SER A 185 8.26 -12.90 17.39
C SER A 185 9.45 -12.64 16.48
N CYS A 186 9.48 -11.48 15.82
CA CYS A 186 10.59 -11.10 14.96
C CYS A 186 11.89 -10.98 15.76
N SER A 187 11.89 -10.36 16.94
CA SER A 187 13.10 -10.18 17.75
C SER A 187 13.75 -11.50 18.19
N LEU A 188 12.95 -12.58 18.24
CA LEU A 188 13.36 -13.95 18.56
C LEU A 188 13.48 -14.86 17.33
N ALA A 189 13.25 -14.34 16.13
CA ALA A 189 13.30 -15.09 14.88
C ALA A 189 14.68 -15.70 14.64
N LYS A 190 14.72 -16.86 13.95
CA LYS A 190 15.98 -17.53 13.62
C LYS A 190 16.85 -16.72 12.65
N TYR A 191 16.23 -16.11 11.65
CA TYR A 191 16.92 -15.36 10.61
C TYR A 191 17.00 -13.86 10.94
N GLU A 192 17.94 -13.16 10.29
CA GLU A 192 18.20 -11.74 10.54
C GLU A 192 17.13 -10.81 9.98
N HIS A 193 16.22 -11.33 9.14
CA HIS A 193 15.18 -10.58 8.48
C HIS A 193 13.83 -11.24 8.71
N CYS A 194 12.80 -10.41 8.85
CA CYS A 194 11.44 -10.85 9.05
C CYS A 194 10.54 -10.40 7.89
N TYR A 195 9.52 -11.20 7.62
CA TYR A 195 8.39 -10.84 6.76
C TYR A 195 7.11 -10.75 7.60
N PHE A 196 6.40 -9.63 7.61
CA PHE A 196 5.12 -9.50 8.34
C PHE A 196 3.93 -9.53 7.38
N GLN A 197 2.85 -10.21 7.80
CA GLN A 197 1.56 -10.18 7.14
C GLN A 197 0.43 -10.51 8.14
N ASP A 198 -0.68 -9.79 8.04
CA ASP A 198 -1.90 -10.01 8.82
C ASP A 198 -2.81 -11.05 8.17
N ASP A 199 -3.75 -11.61 8.95
CA ASP A 199 -4.63 -12.71 8.52
C ASP A 199 -5.76 -12.31 7.54
N ASP A 200 -5.86 -11.01 7.19
CA ASP A 200 -6.87 -10.45 6.31
C ASP A 200 -6.36 -9.93 4.97
N TRP A 201 -5.07 -10.08 4.66
CA TRP A 201 -4.53 -9.72 3.35
C TRP A 201 -3.69 -10.86 2.79
N LEU A 202 -3.78 -11.05 1.47
CA LEU A 202 -2.85 -11.87 0.72
C LEU A 202 -2.00 -10.98 -0.18
N ASN A 203 -0.72 -10.84 0.17
CA ASN A 203 0.25 -10.20 -0.72
C ASN A 203 0.64 -11.17 -1.83
N THR A 204 0.25 -10.86 -3.07
CA THR A 204 0.55 -11.72 -4.23
C THR A 204 1.81 -11.33 -4.99
N HIS A 205 2.55 -10.35 -4.48
CA HIS A 205 3.73 -9.74 -5.11
C HIS A 205 5.01 -9.99 -4.29
N MET A 206 5.18 -11.23 -3.85
CA MET A 206 6.20 -11.63 -2.90
C MET A 206 7.60 -11.55 -3.50
N ASP A 207 7.81 -12.03 -4.73
CA ASP A 207 9.14 -12.04 -5.36
C ASP A 207 9.61 -10.62 -5.69
N SER A 208 8.68 -9.77 -6.13
CA SER A 208 8.97 -8.37 -6.42
C SER A 208 9.29 -7.59 -5.15
N LEU A 209 8.51 -7.79 -4.08
CA LEU A 209 8.78 -7.16 -2.79
C LEU A 209 10.13 -7.63 -2.22
N TYR A 210 10.41 -8.93 -2.29
CA TYR A 210 11.68 -9.50 -1.85
C TYR A 210 12.87 -8.97 -2.68
N SER A 211 12.71 -8.88 -4.01
CA SER A 211 13.74 -8.30 -4.89
C SER A 211 14.02 -6.83 -4.61
N ASN A 212 13.00 -6.06 -4.22
CA ASN A 212 13.21 -4.68 -3.77
C ASN A 212 13.95 -4.65 -2.42
N PHE A 213 13.59 -5.54 -1.49
CA PHE A 213 14.23 -5.68 -0.19
C PHE A 213 15.73 -6.04 -0.30
N LEU A 214 16.10 -6.95 -1.20
CA LEU A 214 17.50 -7.36 -1.39
C LEU A 214 18.43 -6.20 -1.80
N ASN A 215 17.90 -5.15 -2.44
CA ASN A 215 18.69 -3.98 -2.82
C ASN A 215 19.12 -3.12 -1.62
N SER A 216 18.36 -3.15 -0.53
CA SER A 216 18.60 -2.33 0.64
C SER A 216 18.02 -2.98 1.90
N PRO A 217 18.56 -4.13 2.32
CA PRO A 217 17.94 -4.96 3.35
C PRO A 217 17.87 -4.30 4.71
N SER A 218 18.67 -3.25 4.94
CA SER A 218 18.59 -2.43 6.16
C SER A 218 17.31 -1.61 6.24
N LEU A 219 16.63 -1.29 5.13
CA LEU A 219 15.40 -0.51 5.13
C LEU A 219 14.16 -1.37 5.45
N ILE A 220 13.06 -0.72 5.80
CA ILE A 220 11.75 -1.37 5.85
C ILE A 220 11.13 -1.30 4.45
N HIS A 221 10.77 -2.44 3.88
CA HIS A 221 10.09 -2.53 2.59
C HIS A 221 8.66 -2.98 2.79
N THR A 222 7.67 -2.22 2.29
CA THR A 222 6.25 -2.53 2.50
C THR A 222 5.46 -2.53 1.20
N SER A 223 4.33 -3.24 1.19
CA SER A 223 3.32 -3.18 0.13
C SER A 223 2.08 -2.43 0.63
N THR A 224 1.50 -1.55 -0.19
CA THR A 224 0.31 -0.78 0.19
C THR A 224 -0.60 -0.50 -1.01
N LEU A 225 -1.86 -0.18 -0.73
CA LEU A 225 -2.83 0.24 -1.75
C LEU A 225 -2.56 1.70 -2.18
N PRO A 226 -2.87 2.07 -3.45
CA PRO A 226 -2.69 3.44 -3.94
C PRO A 226 -3.29 4.52 -3.03
N MET A 227 -4.55 4.34 -2.61
CA MET A 227 -5.24 5.34 -1.77
C MET A 227 -4.64 5.48 -0.38
N ILE A 228 -4.12 4.38 0.17
CA ILE A 228 -3.49 4.37 1.49
C ILE A 228 -2.08 4.96 1.41
N ASN A 229 -1.40 4.85 0.27
CA ASN A 229 -0.11 5.49 0.06
C ASN A 229 -0.16 7.01 0.24
N ILE A 230 -1.23 7.70 -0.17
CA ILE A 230 -1.37 9.15 0.07
C ILE A 230 -1.34 9.46 1.57
N GLU A 231 -2.06 8.67 2.37
CA GLU A 231 -2.09 8.83 3.83
C GLU A 231 -0.69 8.60 4.45
N HIS A 232 0.05 7.60 3.94
CA HIS A 232 1.43 7.36 4.37
C HIS A 232 2.38 8.51 3.98
N ARG A 233 2.25 9.04 2.76
CA ARG A 233 3.05 10.18 2.27
C ARG A 233 2.81 11.44 3.09
N ARG A 234 1.57 11.68 3.52
CA ARG A 234 1.22 12.79 4.42
C ARG A 234 1.93 12.71 5.76
N TRP A 235 2.22 11.49 6.21
CA TRP A 235 2.93 11.20 7.45
C TRP A 235 4.39 10.80 7.22
N SER A 236 5.00 11.39 6.20
CA SER A 236 6.45 11.41 5.99
C SER A 236 6.94 12.85 6.17
N PHE A 237 7.83 13.07 7.15
CA PHE A 237 8.21 14.40 7.60
C PHE A 237 9.67 14.44 8.09
N THR A 238 10.17 15.66 8.29
CA THR A 238 11.53 15.92 8.77
C THR A 238 11.56 16.92 9.94
N ASN A 239 12.67 16.96 10.65
CA ASN A 239 13.11 18.11 11.43
C ASN A 239 14.65 18.09 11.49
N GLU A 240 15.29 18.92 10.65
CA GLU A 240 16.75 18.88 10.46
C GLU A 240 17.54 19.32 11.70
N ASP A 241 16.94 20.16 12.56
CA ASP A 241 17.57 20.68 13.78
C ASP A 241 17.83 19.57 14.80
N ILE A 242 16.97 18.54 14.83
CA ILE A 242 17.06 17.40 15.75
C ILE A 242 17.35 16.07 15.04
N LYS A 243 17.67 16.11 13.75
CA LYS A 243 17.94 14.93 12.91
C LYS A 243 16.78 13.92 12.90
N MET A 244 15.57 14.45 12.73
CA MET A 244 14.35 13.65 12.55
C MET A 244 14.08 13.49 11.05
N HIS A 245 13.87 12.27 10.58
CA HIS A 245 13.55 11.93 9.19
C HIS A 245 12.75 10.64 9.18
N SER A 246 11.43 10.76 9.22
CA SER A 246 10.56 9.66 9.61
C SER A 246 9.35 9.56 8.70
N GLY A 247 8.87 8.34 8.48
CA GLY A 247 7.67 8.08 7.70
C GLY A 247 6.81 6.96 8.30
N PHE A 248 5.51 7.09 8.10
CA PHE A 248 4.55 6.05 8.46
C PHE A 248 4.35 5.03 7.34
N SER A 249 4.19 3.76 7.71
CA SER A 249 3.70 2.69 6.83
C SER A 249 2.97 1.61 7.62
N TRP A 250 1.90 1.08 7.04
CA TRP A 250 1.34 -0.21 7.42
C TRP A 250 2.33 -1.35 7.19
N MET A 251 2.33 -2.29 8.13
CA MET A 251 3.21 -3.46 8.13
C MET A 251 2.46 -4.76 7.76
N GLY A 252 1.17 -4.82 8.05
CA GLY A 252 0.33 -6.03 7.93
C GLY A 252 0.00 -6.49 6.51
N THR A 253 0.25 -5.66 5.50
CA THR A 253 -0.09 -5.95 4.09
C THR A 253 1.06 -6.62 3.32
N GLY A 254 2.10 -7.07 4.02
CA GLY A 254 3.32 -7.60 3.45
C GLY A 254 4.47 -6.62 3.60
N SER A 255 5.41 -6.95 4.49
CA SER A 255 6.58 -6.12 4.71
C SER A 255 7.82 -6.93 5.07
N PHE A 256 8.97 -6.56 4.51
CA PHE A 256 10.29 -7.06 4.93
C PHE A 256 11.00 -6.03 5.78
N LEU A 257 11.69 -6.48 6.82
CA LEU A 257 12.48 -5.64 7.71
C LEU A 257 13.61 -6.44 8.39
N PRO A 258 14.69 -5.76 8.80
CA PRO A 258 15.66 -6.32 9.72
C PRO A 258 15.07 -6.68 11.09
N ARG A 259 15.48 -7.83 11.62
CA ARG A 259 15.19 -8.26 13.00
C ARG A 259 15.67 -7.24 14.04
N ASN A 260 16.81 -6.61 13.81
CA ASN A 260 17.37 -5.64 14.76
C ASN A 260 16.48 -4.40 14.94
N LYS A 261 15.66 -4.01 13.96
CA LYS A 261 14.68 -2.92 14.11
C LYS A 261 13.54 -3.34 15.04
N ALA A 262 13.08 -4.59 14.96
CA ALA A 262 12.09 -5.12 15.90
C ALA A 262 12.66 -5.22 17.33
N GLN A 263 13.92 -5.63 17.48
CA GLN A 263 14.62 -5.63 18.79
C GLN A 263 14.70 -4.21 19.37
N ARG A 264 15.14 -3.24 18.56
CA ARG A 264 15.23 -1.83 18.94
C ARG A 264 13.87 -1.24 19.33
N LEU A 265 12.78 -1.61 18.66
CA LEU A 265 11.43 -1.18 19.06
C LEU A 265 11.11 -1.61 20.49
N LEU A 266 11.46 -2.84 20.88
CA LEU A 266 11.21 -3.33 22.25
C LEU A 266 12.05 -2.56 23.27
N GLU A 267 13.29 -2.19 22.95
CA GLU A 267 14.15 -1.34 23.77
C GLU A 267 13.59 0.08 23.90
N GLN A 268 13.14 0.67 22.79
CA GLN A 268 12.48 1.98 22.75
C GLN A 268 11.20 1.99 23.59
N ALA A 269 10.35 0.97 23.46
CA ALA A 269 9.12 0.85 24.22
C ALA A 269 9.38 0.70 25.72
N ALA A 270 10.39 -0.09 26.10
CA ALA A 270 10.80 -0.26 27.49
C ALA A 270 11.39 1.03 28.07
N SER A 271 12.31 1.69 27.35
CA SER A 271 12.95 2.93 27.81
C SER A 271 12.01 4.13 27.82
N GLY A 272 11.05 4.17 26.90
CA GLY A 272 10.06 5.25 26.76
C GLY A 272 8.85 5.11 27.69
N ASN A 273 8.80 4.06 28.52
CA ASN A 273 7.66 3.70 29.36
C ASN A 273 6.34 3.68 28.57
N LEU A 274 6.34 3.04 27.39
CA LEU A 274 5.15 2.95 26.56
C LEU A 274 4.09 2.09 27.28
N ALA A 275 2.94 2.70 27.56
CA ALA A 275 1.88 2.03 28.31
C ALA A 275 1.32 0.80 27.56
N LYS A 276 0.79 -0.19 28.32
CA LYS A 276 0.35 -1.48 27.77
C LYS A 276 -0.72 -1.35 26.67
N ASP A 277 -1.60 -0.37 26.78
CA ASP A 277 -2.62 -0.06 25.76
C ASP A 277 -1.99 0.39 24.43
N ARG A 278 -0.91 1.18 24.50
CA ARG A 278 -0.17 1.66 23.31
C ARG A 278 0.70 0.58 22.70
N THR A 279 1.27 -0.32 23.51
CA THR A 279 2.02 -1.47 22.98
C THR A 279 1.14 -2.39 22.13
N ARG A 280 -0.18 -2.44 22.38
CA ARG A 280 -1.12 -3.23 21.56
C ARG A 280 -1.30 -2.68 20.15
N VAL A 281 -1.06 -1.40 19.93
CA VAL A 281 -1.19 -0.71 18.63
C VAL A 281 0.17 -0.23 18.11
N VAL A 282 1.23 -0.97 18.45
CA VAL A 282 2.60 -0.55 18.19
C VAL A 282 2.94 -0.48 16.69
N ASP A 283 2.13 -1.07 15.81
CA ASP A 283 2.24 -0.85 14.35
C ASP A 283 2.11 0.65 13.98
N MET A 284 1.36 1.44 14.76
CA MET A 284 1.25 2.89 14.56
C MET A 284 2.53 3.66 14.92
N TYR A 285 3.39 3.03 15.72
CA TYR A 285 4.61 3.64 16.27
C TYR A 285 5.84 3.19 15.50
N PHE A 286 5.90 1.91 15.12
CA PHE A 286 7.12 1.24 14.69
C PHE A 286 7.85 1.97 13.55
N SER A 287 7.18 2.19 12.42
CA SER A 287 7.81 2.81 11.25
C SER A 287 8.30 4.23 11.58
N ILE A 288 7.49 5.01 12.31
CA ILE A 288 7.86 6.34 12.77
C ILE A 288 9.11 6.28 13.67
N TRP A 289 9.10 5.41 14.67
CA TRP A 289 10.18 5.25 15.65
C TRP A 289 11.47 4.66 15.10
N THR A 290 11.48 4.16 13.87
CA THR A 290 12.74 3.83 13.21
C THR A 290 13.56 5.07 12.87
N ASN A 291 12.94 6.25 12.88
CA ASN A 291 13.49 7.50 12.36
C ASN A 291 14.09 7.28 10.96
N GLN A 292 13.34 6.60 10.11
CA GLN A 292 13.67 6.35 8.71
C GLN A 292 12.40 6.46 7.88
N TYR A 293 12.56 6.76 6.59
CA TYR A 293 11.47 6.65 5.64
C TYR A 293 11.30 5.17 5.21
N PRO A 294 10.10 4.59 5.25
CA PRO A 294 9.86 3.26 4.67
C PRO A 294 9.98 3.26 3.14
N TYR A 295 10.45 2.17 2.55
CA TYR A 295 10.48 1.95 1.11
C TYR A 295 9.20 1.23 0.64
N GLN A 296 8.19 2.01 0.30
CA GLN A 296 6.85 1.49 -0.01
C GLN A 296 6.69 1.18 -1.50
N LEU A 297 6.17 -0.01 -1.79
CA LEU A 297 5.64 -0.41 -3.09
C LEU A 297 4.13 -0.29 -3.10
N ILE A 298 3.58 0.17 -4.21
CA ILE A 298 2.15 0.35 -4.41
C ILE A 298 1.63 -0.75 -5.30
N ASN A 299 0.66 -1.53 -4.83
CA ASN A 299 0.14 -2.68 -5.56
C ASN A 299 -1.32 -2.98 -5.21
N GLY A 300 -1.91 -3.85 -6.03
CA GLY A 300 -3.20 -4.44 -5.74
C GLY A 300 -3.02 -5.49 -4.66
N LEU A 301 -3.60 -5.26 -3.48
CA LEU A 301 -3.63 -6.26 -2.43
C LEU A 301 -4.92 -7.08 -2.57
N THR A 302 -4.82 -8.38 -2.31
CA THR A 302 -5.98 -9.27 -2.35
C THR A 302 -6.57 -9.35 -0.94
N PRO A 303 -7.73 -8.73 -0.66
CA PRO A 303 -8.36 -8.85 0.64
C PRO A 303 -8.77 -10.31 0.87
N LEU A 304 -8.56 -10.79 2.09
CA LEU A 304 -9.16 -12.03 2.58
C LEU A 304 -10.44 -11.70 3.37
N ASP A 305 -10.88 -12.57 4.28
CA ASP A 305 -12.02 -12.24 5.14
C ASP A 305 -11.70 -11.01 6.00
N GLN A 306 -12.48 -9.94 5.84
CA GLN A 306 -12.31 -8.70 6.61
C GLN A 306 -13.16 -8.68 7.89
N LYS A 307 -14.03 -9.68 8.12
CA LYS A 307 -14.92 -9.72 9.31
C LYS A 307 -14.10 -9.81 10.60
N ASN A 308 -14.64 -9.29 11.70
CA ASN A 308 -14.03 -9.35 13.04
C ASN A 308 -12.61 -8.77 13.13
N GLY A 309 -12.26 -7.83 12.25
CA GLY A 309 -11.00 -7.09 12.37
C GLY A 309 -11.00 -6.27 13.66
N TRP A 310 -9.81 -6.01 14.21
CA TRP A 310 -9.68 -5.16 15.40
C TRP A 310 -10.36 -3.79 15.22
N SER A 311 -10.34 -3.27 13.99
CA SER A 311 -10.99 -2.02 13.57
C SER A 311 -12.53 -2.05 13.59
N THR A 312 -13.16 -3.22 13.73
CA THR A 312 -14.61 -3.40 13.57
C THR A 312 -15.37 -3.59 14.89
N GLU A 313 -14.68 -3.80 16.02
CA GLU A 313 -15.34 -3.96 17.32
C GLU A 313 -15.54 -2.63 18.04
N GLY A 314 -16.79 -2.12 18.05
CA GLY A 314 -17.24 -1.10 18.99
C GLY A 314 -16.67 0.31 18.82
N VAL A 315 -15.88 0.58 17.76
CA VAL A 315 -15.30 1.90 17.48
C VAL A 315 -15.99 2.53 16.27
N SER A 316 -16.53 3.74 16.43
CA SER A 316 -17.21 4.48 15.36
C SER A 316 -16.26 5.16 14.37
N ASP A 317 -15.01 5.45 14.79
CA ASP A 317 -14.00 6.12 13.97
C ASP A 317 -12.60 5.52 14.23
N HIS A 318 -12.23 4.54 13.41
CA HIS A 318 -10.94 3.87 13.49
C HIS A 318 -9.78 4.77 13.06
N TRP A 319 -9.99 5.64 12.07
CA TRP A 319 -8.97 6.55 11.56
C TRP A 319 -8.55 7.57 12.61
N ALA A 320 -9.48 8.06 13.43
CA ALA A 320 -9.13 8.91 14.56
C ALA A 320 -8.19 8.21 15.57
N ILE A 321 -8.34 6.90 15.79
CA ILE A 321 -7.43 6.12 16.65
C ILE A 321 -6.04 6.01 16.01
N VAL A 322 -6.00 5.66 14.72
CA VAL A 322 -4.76 5.55 13.94
C VAL A 322 -3.97 6.84 13.99
N PHE A 323 -4.57 7.94 13.53
CA PHE A 323 -3.87 9.23 13.45
C PHE A 323 -3.47 9.78 14.81
N ARG A 324 -4.27 9.53 15.87
CA ARG A 324 -3.90 9.94 17.23
C ARG A 324 -2.66 9.21 17.72
N ASN A 325 -2.53 7.92 17.43
CA ASN A 325 -1.34 7.15 17.81
C ASN A 325 -0.12 7.52 16.95
N MET A 326 -0.32 7.83 15.67
CA MET A 326 0.75 8.33 14.80
C MET A 326 1.27 9.70 15.28
N LEU A 327 0.38 10.61 15.70
CA LEU A 327 0.77 11.88 16.31
C LEU A 327 1.54 11.66 17.61
N ASP A 328 1.04 10.79 18.50
CA ASP A 328 1.74 10.46 19.74
C ASP A 328 3.13 9.85 19.49
N ALA A 329 3.25 8.96 18.50
CA ALA A 329 4.50 8.38 18.09
C ALA A 329 5.50 9.44 17.61
N ALA A 330 5.06 10.37 16.74
CA ALA A 330 5.87 11.44 16.20
C ALA A 330 6.32 12.44 17.29
N SER A 331 5.41 12.85 18.18
CA SER A 331 5.72 13.71 19.33
C SER A 331 6.76 13.10 20.25
N ARG A 332 6.63 11.80 20.56
CA ARG A 332 7.59 11.07 21.40
C ARG A 332 8.96 10.92 20.76
N LEU A 333 9.00 10.62 19.45
CA LEU A 333 10.24 10.59 18.70
C LEU A 333 10.92 11.95 18.75
N HIS A 334 10.19 13.02 18.44
CA HIS A 334 10.70 14.38 18.50
C HIS A 334 11.30 14.71 19.88
N ASP A 335 10.58 14.43 20.96
CA ASP A 335 11.05 14.71 22.32
C ASP A 335 12.28 13.88 22.70
N ALA A 336 12.33 12.61 22.30
CA ALA A 336 13.49 11.74 22.52
C ALA A 336 14.73 12.26 21.75
N LEU A 337 14.57 12.64 20.49
CA LEU A 337 15.64 13.18 19.66
C LEU A 337 16.14 14.54 20.18
N LYS A 338 15.24 15.39 20.69
CA LYS A 338 15.55 16.72 21.25
C LYS A 338 16.22 16.63 22.63
N ALA A 339 15.80 15.70 23.47
CA ALA A 339 16.38 15.50 24.80
C ALA A 339 17.81 14.95 24.73
N ASN A 340 18.14 14.19 23.69
CA ASN A 340 19.45 13.58 23.49
C ASN A 340 20.08 14.12 22.20
N SER A 341 20.76 15.27 22.29
CA SER A 341 21.45 15.86 21.13
C SER A 341 22.77 15.17 20.79
N GLU A 342 23.35 14.40 21.73
CA GLU A 342 24.59 13.65 21.54
C GLU A 342 24.30 12.15 21.40
N ILE A 343 24.97 11.49 20.45
CA ILE A 343 24.89 10.04 20.26
C ILE A 343 25.52 9.38 21.50
N SER A 344 24.71 8.65 22.26
CA SER A 344 25.14 7.90 23.44
C SER A 344 24.80 6.42 23.28
N GLU A 345 25.34 5.56 24.15
CA GLU A 345 24.97 4.13 24.19
C GLU A 345 23.47 3.88 24.45
N LYS A 346 22.74 4.91 24.90
CA LYS A 346 21.28 4.86 25.12
C LYS A 346 20.49 5.58 24.02
N ASP A 347 21.12 5.94 22.90
CA ASP A 347 20.42 6.49 21.75
C ASP A 347 19.84 5.35 20.91
N TYR A 348 18.55 5.12 21.07
CA TYR A 348 17.80 4.11 20.32
C TYR A 348 17.25 4.66 19.00
N PHE A 349 17.57 5.89 18.60
CA PHE A 349 17.03 6.49 17.38
C PHE A 349 18.17 6.89 16.42
N PRO A 350 18.30 6.22 15.25
CA PRO A 350 19.29 6.59 14.23
C PRO A 350 19.17 8.05 13.83
N ARG A 351 20.30 8.74 13.65
CA ARG A 351 20.34 10.17 13.27
C ARG A 351 20.67 10.42 11.81
N ASP A 352 21.20 9.41 11.13
CA ASP A 352 21.50 9.47 9.71
C ASP A 352 20.43 8.73 8.91
N GLU A 353 20.05 9.27 7.76
CA GLU A 353 19.15 8.61 6.82
C GLU A 353 19.87 7.40 6.20
N GLU A 354 19.22 6.23 6.29
CA GLU A 354 19.73 4.99 5.71
C GLU A 354 19.68 5.04 4.18
N VAL A 355 20.74 4.55 3.55
CA VAL A 355 20.85 4.47 2.09
C VAL A 355 20.05 3.29 1.54
N PRO A 356 19.48 3.40 0.31
CA PRO A 356 19.43 4.59 -0.53
C PRO A 356 18.53 5.69 0.07
N LEU A 357 18.91 6.96 -0.16
CA LEU A 357 18.11 8.11 0.26
C LEU A 357 16.76 8.11 -0.48
N VAL A 358 15.74 8.78 0.06
CA VAL A 358 14.38 8.79 -0.54
C VAL A 358 14.37 9.16 -2.02
N LYS A 359 15.18 10.14 -2.44
CA LYS A 359 15.31 10.58 -3.84
C LYS A 359 15.86 9.49 -4.79
N ASP A 360 16.59 8.52 -4.25
CA ASP A 360 17.25 7.44 -5.00
C ASP A 360 16.41 6.15 -5.00
N ARG A 361 15.29 6.14 -4.27
CA ARG A 361 14.36 5.01 -4.19
C ARG A 361 13.38 5.03 -5.36
N HIS A 362 13.73 4.41 -6.49
CA HIS A 362 12.94 4.51 -7.72
C HIS A 362 11.92 3.39 -7.95
N ALA A 363 12.03 2.22 -7.30
CA ALA A 363 10.99 1.19 -7.34
C ALA A 363 9.67 1.72 -6.76
N ARG A 364 8.57 1.54 -7.50
CA ARG A 364 7.25 2.09 -7.15
C ARG A 364 6.15 1.05 -7.06
N SER A 365 6.12 0.08 -7.97
CA SER A 365 5.04 -0.89 -8.04
C SER A 365 5.55 -2.23 -8.58
N PRO A 366 5.19 -3.37 -7.97
CA PRO A 366 5.42 -4.66 -8.57
C PRO A 366 4.50 -4.86 -9.78
N CYS A 367 5.01 -5.55 -10.80
CA CYS A 367 4.25 -5.92 -11.97
C CYS A 367 3.15 -6.93 -11.63
N HIS A 368 2.06 -6.93 -12.41
CA HIS A 368 0.91 -7.80 -12.20
C HIS A 368 1.34 -9.26 -12.03
N ASN A 369 2.31 -9.73 -12.81
CA ASN A 369 2.78 -11.12 -12.81
C ASN A 369 3.85 -11.44 -11.75
N ASP A 370 4.19 -10.50 -10.85
CA ASP A 370 5.21 -10.64 -9.79
C ASP A 370 6.63 -10.94 -10.32
N LYS A 371 6.91 -10.61 -11.58
CA LYS A 371 8.22 -10.86 -12.22
C LYS A 371 9.05 -9.59 -12.44
N CYS A 372 8.52 -8.42 -12.10
CA CYS A 372 9.26 -7.19 -12.16
C CYS A 372 8.74 -6.11 -11.20
N LEU A 373 9.46 -5.00 -11.13
CA LEU A 373 9.12 -3.76 -10.45
C LEU A 373 9.15 -2.63 -11.48
N PHE A 374 8.06 -1.87 -11.58
CA PHE A 374 8.06 -0.56 -12.20
C PHE A 374 8.94 0.41 -11.41
N LYS A 375 9.87 1.06 -12.10
CA LYS A 375 10.81 2.04 -11.54
C LYS A 375 10.63 3.37 -12.23
N THR A 376 10.64 4.46 -11.47
CA THR A 376 10.67 5.82 -12.00
C THR A 376 11.34 6.78 -11.02
N SER A 377 12.14 7.71 -11.55
CA SER A 377 12.69 8.83 -10.78
C SER A 377 11.66 9.93 -10.53
N ILE A 378 10.54 9.91 -11.27
CA ILE A 378 9.50 10.94 -11.21
C ILE A 378 8.53 10.59 -10.07
N ASP A 379 8.67 11.26 -8.94
CA ASP A 379 7.75 11.19 -7.81
C ASP A 379 6.80 12.39 -7.84
N PRO A 380 5.47 12.17 -7.99
CA PRO A 380 4.53 13.28 -8.04
C PRO A 380 4.29 13.91 -6.67
N PHE A 381 4.68 13.24 -5.58
CA PHE A 381 4.52 13.74 -4.22
C PHE A 381 5.63 14.74 -3.83
N PRO A 382 5.39 15.59 -2.82
CA PRO A 382 6.43 16.45 -2.26
C PRO A 382 7.57 15.65 -1.65
N ASP A 383 8.77 16.25 -1.61
CA ASP A 383 9.88 15.66 -0.85
C ASP A 383 9.49 15.66 0.64
N PRO A 384 9.65 14.55 1.38
CA PRO A 384 9.37 14.51 2.81
C PRO A 384 10.06 15.62 3.62
N LYS A 385 11.17 16.19 3.12
CA LYS A 385 11.85 17.32 3.73
C LYS A 385 11.06 18.63 3.70
N GLU A 386 10.08 18.75 2.81
CA GLU A 386 9.19 19.91 2.74
C GLU A 386 8.13 19.90 3.85
N VAL A 387 7.89 18.75 4.49
CA VAL A 387 6.93 18.59 5.59
C VAL A 387 7.69 18.60 6.91
N VAL A 388 7.81 19.77 7.55
CA VAL A 388 8.52 19.90 8.82
C VAL A 388 7.61 19.54 10.00
N PHE A 389 7.99 18.55 10.80
CA PHE A 389 7.32 18.21 12.06
C PHE A 389 7.91 18.99 13.22
N ASN A 390 7.04 19.71 13.93
CA ASN A 390 7.37 20.39 15.18
C ASN A 390 6.40 19.86 16.25
N ASN A 391 6.85 19.70 17.49
CA ASN A 391 6.00 19.22 18.58
C ASN A 391 5.17 20.35 19.25
N ASP A 392 4.77 21.36 18.47
CA ASP A 392 3.92 22.48 18.89
C ASP A 392 2.46 22.34 18.42
N LEU A 393 2.16 21.22 17.73
CA LEU A 393 0.87 20.93 17.13
C LEU A 393 -0.22 20.65 18.18
N GLN A 394 -1.40 21.24 17.99
CA GLN A 394 -2.57 21.01 18.85
C GLN A 394 -3.39 19.80 18.41
N ASN A 395 -3.36 19.46 17.12
CA ASN A 395 -4.16 18.37 16.55
C ASN A 395 -3.56 17.84 15.24
N ILE A 396 -4.15 16.75 14.75
CA ILE A 396 -3.76 16.06 13.50
C ILE A 396 -3.93 16.96 12.26
N ASP A 397 -4.94 17.83 12.24
CA ASP A 397 -5.24 18.66 11.08
C ASP A 397 -4.15 19.69 10.82
N GLU A 398 -3.51 20.22 11.87
CA GLU A 398 -2.36 21.12 11.74
C GLU A 398 -1.18 20.44 11.04
N GLN A 399 -0.87 19.17 11.39
CA GLN A 399 0.17 18.42 10.69
C GLN A 399 -0.23 18.14 9.22
N ASN A 400 -1.46 17.69 9.00
CA ASN A 400 -1.96 17.41 7.65
C ASN A 400 -1.96 18.67 6.77
N SER A 401 -2.24 19.85 7.33
CA SER A 401 -2.28 21.11 6.61
C SER A 401 -0.94 21.49 5.97
N LYS A 402 0.18 21.11 6.61
CA LYS A 402 1.53 21.34 6.06
C LYS A 402 1.73 20.60 4.74
N PHE A 403 1.28 19.34 4.67
CA PHE A 403 1.31 18.57 3.44
C PHE A 403 0.29 19.09 2.41
N TYR A 404 -0.93 19.43 2.86
CA TYR A 404 -1.97 19.93 1.96
C TYR A 404 -1.67 21.28 1.30
N ALA A 405 -0.73 22.04 1.86
CA ALA A 405 -0.25 23.29 1.27
C ALA A 405 0.72 23.08 0.09
N LEU A 406 1.22 21.86 -0.12
CA LEU A 406 2.20 21.52 -1.16
C LEU A 406 1.50 21.04 -2.44
N ASP A 407 2.27 20.95 -3.53
CA ASP A 407 1.78 20.40 -4.80
C ASP A 407 1.85 18.87 -4.80
N PHE A 408 0.70 18.21 -4.87
CA PHE A 408 0.57 16.76 -4.94
C PHE A 408 -0.72 16.36 -5.69
N PRO A 409 -0.78 15.13 -6.23
CA PRO A 409 -1.98 14.66 -6.92
C PRO A 409 -3.21 14.59 -6.00
N SER A 410 -4.37 14.98 -6.53
CA SER A 410 -5.63 14.75 -5.84
C SER A 410 -5.92 13.26 -5.68
N ASN A 411 -6.76 12.90 -4.70
CA ASN A 411 -7.23 11.53 -4.50
C ASN A 411 -7.86 10.93 -5.77
N GLU A 412 -8.64 11.72 -6.51
CA GLU A 412 -9.26 11.30 -7.77
C GLU A 412 -8.22 11.03 -8.85
N PHE A 413 -7.23 11.91 -8.99
CA PHE A 413 -6.14 11.72 -9.94
C PHE A 413 -5.36 10.45 -9.60
N TRP A 414 -4.96 10.30 -8.33
CA TRP A 414 -4.12 9.19 -7.91
C TRP A 414 -4.83 7.84 -8.04
N ASN A 415 -6.12 7.77 -7.71
CA ASN A 415 -6.91 6.57 -7.90
C ASN A 415 -6.97 6.12 -9.37
N LYS A 416 -6.85 7.05 -10.32
CA LYS A 416 -6.89 6.77 -11.76
C LYS A 416 -5.51 6.56 -12.38
N PHE A 417 -4.48 7.21 -11.84
CA PHE A 417 -3.17 7.34 -12.50
C PHE A 417 -1.97 6.93 -11.64
N SER A 418 -2.18 6.20 -10.55
CA SER A 418 -1.09 5.71 -9.68
C SER A 418 -0.10 4.79 -10.40
N PHE A 419 1.06 4.56 -9.78
CA PHE A 419 2.17 3.78 -10.35
C PHE A 419 1.79 2.36 -10.78
N ILE A 420 0.80 1.72 -10.14
CA ILE A 420 0.39 0.36 -10.47
C ILE A 420 -0.11 0.22 -11.90
N HIS A 421 -0.73 1.27 -12.43
CA HIS A 421 -1.32 1.28 -13.78
C HIS A 421 -0.30 1.33 -14.91
N ALA A 422 1.00 1.40 -14.60
CA ALA A 422 2.04 1.17 -15.59
C ALA A 422 2.25 -0.33 -15.88
N VAL A 423 1.82 -1.21 -14.96
CA VAL A 423 2.20 -2.63 -14.90
C VAL A 423 1.09 -3.51 -14.27
N ASP A 424 -0.18 -3.17 -14.48
CA ASP A 424 -1.34 -3.91 -13.98
C ASP A 424 -1.93 -4.88 -15.02
N HIS A 425 -1.28 -5.01 -16.19
CA HIS A 425 -1.74 -5.79 -17.34
C HIS A 425 -3.13 -5.36 -17.88
N ASP A 426 -3.51 -4.08 -17.69
CA ASP A 426 -4.70 -3.49 -18.29
C ASP A 426 -4.31 -2.29 -19.20
N PRO A 427 -4.46 -2.41 -20.54
CA PRO A 427 -4.04 -1.36 -21.46
C PRO A 427 -4.92 -0.10 -21.41
N ILE A 428 -6.00 -0.09 -20.62
CA ILE A 428 -6.94 1.03 -20.49
C ILE A 428 -6.60 1.93 -19.30
N THR A 429 -5.97 1.39 -18.27
CA THR A 429 -5.45 2.14 -17.12
C THR A 429 -4.04 2.62 -17.44
N CYS A 430 -3.64 3.78 -16.89
CA CYS A 430 -2.30 4.32 -17.15
C CYS A 430 -1.73 4.95 -15.90
N TRP A 431 -0.43 4.78 -15.65
CA TRP A 431 0.30 5.71 -14.81
C TRP A 431 0.44 7.04 -15.55
N ASN A 432 0.24 8.17 -14.87
CA ASN A 432 0.55 9.50 -15.37
C ASN A 432 1.59 10.15 -14.45
N SER A 433 2.62 10.77 -15.02
CA SER A 433 3.72 11.35 -14.26
C SER A 433 3.33 12.54 -13.38
N TYR A 434 2.14 13.12 -13.57
CA TYR A 434 1.60 14.33 -12.93
C TYR A 434 2.41 15.59 -13.24
N LYS A 435 3.71 15.56 -12.96
CA LYS A 435 4.70 16.59 -13.32
C LYS A 435 5.28 16.30 -14.70
N ASN A 436 5.70 17.36 -15.39
CA ASN A 436 6.43 17.25 -16.64
C ASN A 436 7.82 16.65 -16.39
N PRO A 437 8.20 15.54 -17.05
CA PRO A 437 9.54 14.97 -16.89
C PRO A 437 10.64 15.96 -17.27
N GLN A 438 11.70 15.99 -16.47
CA GLN A 438 12.90 16.80 -16.70
C GLN A 438 14.01 15.99 -17.36
N ALA A 439 14.99 16.67 -17.95
CA ALA A 439 16.20 16.02 -18.43
C ALA A 439 16.88 15.28 -17.27
N GLY A 440 17.20 14.00 -17.48
CA GLY A 440 17.74 13.11 -16.47
C GLY A 440 16.69 12.23 -15.80
N ASP A 441 15.39 12.59 -15.86
CA ASP A 441 14.33 11.72 -15.35
C ASP A 441 14.23 10.42 -16.15
N SER A 442 13.74 9.37 -15.50
CA SER A 442 13.62 8.06 -16.13
C SER A 442 12.46 7.24 -15.59
N PHE A 443 11.99 6.31 -16.43
CA PHE A 443 11.08 5.24 -16.03
C PHE A 443 11.51 3.92 -16.69
N GLY A 444 11.11 2.79 -16.12
CA GLY A 444 11.57 1.49 -16.57
C GLY A 444 11.12 0.34 -15.70
N LEU A 445 11.78 -0.81 -15.88
CA LEU A 445 11.50 -2.04 -15.17
C LEU A 445 12.77 -2.60 -14.52
N GLN A 446 12.62 -3.17 -13.32
CA GLN A 446 13.56 -4.09 -12.72
C GLN A 446 12.94 -5.49 -12.73
N MET A 447 13.54 -6.41 -13.45
CA MET A 447 13.18 -7.81 -13.54
C MET A 447 13.67 -8.57 -12.31
N VAL A 448 12.81 -9.43 -11.77
CA VAL A 448 13.16 -10.35 -10.66
C VAL A 448 14.26 -11.31 -11.11
N THR A 449 14.14 -11.84 -12.34
CA THR A 449 15.14 -12.71 -12.96
C THR A 449 15.75 -12.06 -14.19
N ALA A 450 17.00 -12.39 -14.48
CA ALA A 450 17.68 -11.91 -15.67
C ALA A 450 16.86 -12.26 -16.92
N THR A 451 16.53 -11.25 -17.72
CA THR A 451 15.68 -11.41 -18.91
C THR A 451 16.43 -10.88 -20.13
N PRO A 452 16.38 -11.58 -21.28
CA PRO A 452 16.84 -11.01 -22.55
C PRO A 452 16.12 -9.67 -22.82
N LEU A 453 16.83 -8.72 -23.43
CA LEU A 453 16.24 -7.45 -23.86
C LEU A 453 16.62 -7.18 -25.30
N ARG A 454 15.75 -7.59 -26.21
CA ARG A 454 15.84 -7.28 -27.65
C ARG A 454 14.78 -6.28 -28.07
N ARG A 455 13.62 -6.31 -27.41
CA ARG A 455 12.50 -5.41 -27.65
C ARG A 455 11.90 -4.91 -26.34
N LEU A 456 11.62 -3.61 -26.30
CA LEU A 456 10.79 -2.97 -25.28
C LEU A 456 9.64 -2.26 -25.97
N THR A 457 8.41 -2.54 -25.54
CA THR A 457 7.22 -1.79 -25.96
C THR A 457 6.68 -1.01 -24.78
N VAL A 458 6.35 0.27 -25.00
CA VAL A 458 5.63 1.12 -24.05
C VAL A 458 4.27 1.45 -24.65
N ILE A 459 3.20 1.19 -23.91
CA ILE A 459 1.82 1.50 -24.30
C ILE A 459 1.42 2.81 -23.62
N SER A 460 0.67 3.67 -24.30
CA SER A 460 0.21 4.95 -23.75
C SER A 460 -1.17 5.30 -24.29
N SER A 461 -2.00 6.01 -23.52
CA SER A 461 -3.30 6.48 -24.00
C SER A 461 -3.15 7.60 -25.04
N GLN A 462 -1.96 8.21 -25.12
CA GLN A 462 -1.63 9.31 -26.01
C GLN A 462 -0.53 8.92 -27.02
N SER A 463 -0.41 9.67 -28.12
CA SER A 463 0.73 9.48 -29.03
C SER A 463 2.05 9.79 -28.32
N LEU A 464 3.03 8.89 -28.46
CA LEU A 464 4.39 9.03 -27.92
C LEU A 464 5.40 9.57 -28.95
N SER A 465 4.96 9.93 -30.17
CA SER A 465 5.85 10.37 -31.25
C SER A 465 6.68 11.63 -30.93
N TYR A 466 6.24 12.42 -29.95
CA TYR A 466 6.96 13.60 -29.46
C TYR A 466 8.24 13.26 -28.68
N LEU A 467 8.45 11.98 -28.33
CA LEU A 467 9.66 11.49 -27.66
C LEU A 467 10.78 11.14 -28.65
N ASP A 468 10.56 11.20 -29.97
CA ASP A 468 11.55 10.81 -30.96
C ASP A 468 12.83 11.65 -30.83
N GLY A 469 13.97 10.97 -30.64
CA GLY A 469 15.27 11.61 -30.40
C GLY A 469 15.47 12.22 -29.00
N SER A 470 14.49 12.16 -28.10
CA SER A 470 14.52 12.84 -26.80
C SER A 470 14.88 11.95 -25.61
N PHE A 471 15.26 10.70 -25.81
CA PHE A 471 15.61 9.77 -24.73
C PHE A 471 16.77 8.83 -25.06
N SER A 472 17.29 8.21 -24.01
CA SER A 472 18.29 7.16 -24.04
C SER A 472 17.73 5.89 -23.39
N VAL A 473 18.09 4.72 -23.90
CA VAL A 473 17.77 3.43 -23.27
C VAL A 473 19.00 2.94 -22.55
N MET A 474 18.86 2.62 -21.26
CA MET A 474 19.96 2.14 -20.43
C MET A 474 19.59 0.84 -19.74
N VAL A 475 20.59 -0.01 -19.51
CA VAL A 475 20.45 -1.27 -18.79
C VAL A 475 21.45 -1.41 -17.66
N SER A 476 21.13 -2.24 -16.68
CA SER A 476 22.03 -2.57 -15.57
C SER A 476 21.82 -4.01 -15.07
N ASP A 477 22.76 -4.47 -14.26
CA ASP A 477 22.69 -5.74 -13.52
C ASP A 477 21.61 -5.67 -12.43
N HIS A 478 21.51 -6.68 -11.56
CA HIS A 478 20.52 -6.71 -10.49
C HIS A 478 20.69 -5.56 -9.48
N ARG A 479 21.93 -5.07 -9.26
CA ARG A 479 22.21 -3.99 -8.30
C ARG A 479 21.80 -2.62 -8.81
N GLY A 480 21.81 -2.40 -10.12
CA GLY A 480 21.42 -1.11 -10.68
C GLY A 480 22.43 0.01 -10.43
N GLU A 481 23.67 -0.32 -10.06
CA GLU A 481 24.74 0.64 -9.74
C GLU A 481 25.48 1.13 -11.01
N GLN A 482 25.68 0.23 -11.97
CA GLN A 482 26.40 0.52 -13.22
C GLN A 482 25.45 0.45 -14.40
N TRP A 483 25.26 1.59 -15.08
CA TRP A 483 24.35 1.69 -16.22
C TRP A 483 25.11 1.73 -17.54
N VAL A 484 24.65 0.95 -18.52
CA VAL A 484 25.18 0.92 -19.88
C VAL A 484 24.13 1.44 -20.83
N THR A 485 24.48 2.42 -21.66
CA THR A 485 23.59 2.93 -22.71
C THR A 485 23.54 1.96 -23.88
N CYS A 486 22.33 1.58 -24.30
CA CYS A 486 22.12 0.69 -25.43
C CYS A 486 21.82 1.47 -26.71
N LYS A 487 22.21 0.89 -27.85
CA LYS A 487 21.72 1.36 -29.15
C LYS A 487 20.27 0.91 -29.29
N HIS A 488 19.43 1.74 -29.89
CA HIS A 488 18.04 1.40 -30.14
C HIS A 488 17.53 2.04 -31.43
N THR A 489 16.49 1.46 -32.01
CA THR A 489 15.65 2.08 -33.03
C THR A 489 14.22 2.17 -32.52
N ALA A 490 13.64 3.37 -32.56
CA ALA A 490 12.29 3.62 -32.09
C ALA A 490 11.28 3.66 -33.25
N ARG A 491 10.11 3.08 -33.02
CA ARG A 491 8.93 3.16 -33.89
C ARG A 491 7.75 3.60 -33.04
N PHE A 492 6.91 4.49 -33.58
CA PHE A 492 5.76 5.04 -32.85
C PHE A 492 4.43 4.71 -33.54
N PRO A 493 3.96 3.45 -33.48
CA PRO A 493 2.59 3.13 -33.85
C PRO A 493 1.60 3.92 -33.00
N SER A 494 0.34 4.02 -33.44
CA SER A 494 -0.70 4.72 -32.66
C SER A 494 -0.71 4.22 -31.22
N HIS A 495 -0.60 5.12 -30.25
CA HIS A 495 -0.67 4.83 -28.80
C HIS A 495 0.44 3.91 -28.26
N SER A 496 1.57 3.76 -28.95
CA SER A 496 2.70 2.98 -28.45
C SER A 496 4.05 3.46 -28.94
N MET A 497 5.11 3.04 -28.23
CA MET A 497 6.50 3.19 -28.63
C MET A 497 7.15 1.82 -28.58
N GLN A 498 7.65 1.35 -29.73
CA GLN A 498 8.36 0.09 -29.88
C GLN A 498 9.85 0.36 -30.09
N LEU A 499 10.68 -0.23 -29.23
CA LEU A 499 12.13 -0.08 -29.24
C LEU A 499 12.75 -1.43 -29.56
N ASP A 500 13.49 -1.52 -30.67
CA ASP A 500 14.39 -2.64 -30.91
C ASP A 500 15.77 -2.25 -30.35
N ILE A 501 16.26 -3.02 -29.38
CA ILE A 501 17.38 -2.66 -28.49
C ILE A 501 18.56 -3.60 -28.74
N SER A 502 19.75 -3.01 -28.84
CA SER A 502 21.03 -3.71 -28.92
C SER A 502 22.00 -3.12 -27.90
N CYS A 503 22.18 -3.84 -26.78
CA CYS A 503 23.12 -3.45 -25.74
C CYS A 503 24.52 -4.04 -26.02
N PRO A 504 25.60 -3.33 -25.66
CA PRO A 504 26.94 -3.91 -25.69
C PRO A 504 27.00 -5.18 -24.83
N THR A 505 27.62 -6.24 -25.34
CA THR A 505 28.01 -7.40 -24.54
C THR A 505 29.16 -6.96 -23.62
N SER A 506 28.81 -6.28 -22.53
CA SER A 506 29.79 -5.80 -21.55
C SER A 506 30.21 -6.94 -20.63
N THR A 507 31.50 -7.00 -20.30
CA THR A 507 32.02 -7.82 -19.19
C THR A 507 31.35 -7.48 -17.85
N THR A 508 30.70 -6.31 -17.74
CA THR A 508 29.99 -5.85 -16.54
C THR A 508 28.56 -6.40 -16.40
N LEU A 509 27.98 -7.04 -17.43
CA LEU A 509 26.64 -7.66 -17.38
C LEU A 509 26.66 -9.17 -17.65
N PRO A 510 27.53 -9.96 -16.98
CA PRO A 510 27.75 -11.36 -17.33
C PRO A 510 26.54 -12.27 -17.04
N LYS A 511 25.66 -11.87 -16.12
CA LYS A 511 24.49 -12.66 -15.67
C LYS A 511 23.18 -12.23 -16.33
N GLY A 512 23.23 -11.36 -17.35
CA GLY A 512 22.05 -10.85 -18.05
C GLY A 512 21.53 -9.52 -17.51
N ILE A 513 20.44 -9.03 -18.11
CA ILE A 513 19.86 -7.72 -17.83
C ILE A 513 18.75 -7.90 -16.79
N HIS A 514 18.87 -7.17 -15.68
CA HIS A 514 17.81 -7.08 -14.67
C HIS A 514 17.13 -5.73 -14.70
N ASN A 515 17.85 -4.65 -14.99
CA ASN A 515 17.26 -3.32 -15.01
C ASN A 515 17.27 -2.78 -16.44
N VAL A 516 16.15 -2.19 -16.87
CA VAL A 516 16.03 -1.41 -18.11
C VAL A 516 15.32 -0.11 -17.79
N LYS A 517 15.81 1.02 -18.30
CA LYS A 517 15.13 2.32 -18.19
C LYS A 517 15.24 3.14 -19.47
N ILE A 518 14.21 3.94 -19.69
CA ILE A 518 14.18 5.05 -20.63
C ILE A 518 14.48 6.31 -19.82
N GLN A 519 15.55 7.02 -20.17
CA GLN A 519 15.96 8.27 -19.53
C GLN A 519 15.79 9.43 -20.52
N PHE A 520 15.12 10.49 -20.09
CA PHE A 520 14.89 11.67 -20.91
C PHE A 520 16.17 12.49 -21.02
N ASN A 521 16.52 12.86 -22.26
CA ASN A 521 17.69 13.71 -22.55
C ASN A 521 17.33 15.21 -22.51
N THR A 522 16.04 15.53 -22.58
CA THR A 522 15.50 16.89 -22.62
C THR A 522 14.29 17.01 -21.70
N ASN A 523 13.99 18.22 -21.24
CA ASN A 523 12.74 18.49 -20.53
C ASN A 523 11.55 18.29 -21.47
N LEU A 524 10.48 17.69 -20.96
CA LEU A 524 9.22 17.57 -21.67
C LEU A 524 8.30 18.75 -21.30
N ASP A 525 7.42 19.11 -22.24
CA ASP A 525 6.45 20.20 -22.08
C ASP A 525 5.10 19.74 -21.49
N LYS A 526 4.92 18.42 -21.36
CA LYS A 526 3.72 17.79 -20.79
C LYS A 526 4.05 16.52 -19.98
N PRO A 527 3.13 16.06 -19.11
CA PRO A 527 3.26 14.78 -18.42
C PRO A 527 3.28 13.60 -19.40
N ILE A 528 3.90 12.50 -18.99
CA ILE A 528 3.91 11.24 -19.75
C ILE A 528 2.91 10.26 -19.13
N GLU A 529 2.30 9.43 -19.99
CA GLU A 529 1.44 8.32 -19.59
C GLU A 529 2.01 6.98 -20.06
N VAL A 530 2.00 5.99 -19.18
CA VAL A 530 2.37 4.59 -19.45
C VAL A 530 1.22 3.70 -19.00
N CYS A 531 0.62 2.98 -19.94
CA CYS A 531 -0.53 2.09 -19.73
C CYS A 531 -0.14 0.61 -19.77
N GLY A 532 1.15 0.32 -19.79
CA GLY A 532 1.67 -1.03 -19.92
C GLY A 532 3.06 -1.03 -20.54
N MET A 533 3.83 -2.06 -20.21
CA MET A 533 5.15 -2.30 -20.78
C MET A 533 5.28 -3.76 -21.20
N ASP A 534 6.04 -4.02 -22.26
CA ASP A 534 6.35 -5.38 -22.71
C ASP A 534 7.85 -5.50 -22.97
N VAL A 535 8.49 -6.49 -22.33
CA VAL A 535 9.90 -6.82 -22.54
C VAL A 535 9.99 -8.20 -23.16
N ASP A 536 10.39 -8.27 -24.42
CA ASP A 536 10.53 -9.51 -25.18
C ASP A 536 9.31 -10.46 -25.08
N GLY A 537 8.09 -9.91 -25.11
CA GLY A 537 6.84 -10.68 -25.03
C GLY A 537 6.38 -11.00 -23.59
N MET A 538 7.14 -10.57 -22.58
CA MET A 538 6.64 -10.51 -21.21
C MET A 538 5.81 -9.24 -21.04
N GLN A 539 4.50 -9.39 -21.26
CA GLN A 539 3.52 -8.34 -20.99
C GLN A 539 3.36 -8.16 -19.48
N VAL A 540 3.47 -6.91 -19.03
CA VAL A 540 3.32 -6.52 -17.62
C VAL A 540 2.39 -5.35 -17.45
#